data_AF-A0A0Q6NUT2-F1
#
_entry.id   AF-A0A0Q6NUT2-F1
#
_cell.length_a   1.000
_cell.length_b   1.000
_cell.length_c   1.000
_cell.angle_alpha   90.00
_cell.angle_beta   90.00
_cell.angle_gamma   90.00
#
_symmetry.space_group_name_H-M   'P 1'
#
loop_
_entity.id
_entity.type
_entity.pdbx_description
1 polymer ?
#
loop_
_entity_poly.entity_id
_entity_poly.type
_entity_poly.pdbx_seq_one_letter_code
_entity_poly.pdbx_strand_id
1 'polypeptide(L)'
;MAGKSTTSIKLEDDLRDRLNHLATSRQRSAHWLMRQAIGEFVEREERRERFKRDAEHAWEDYQSTGLHLTGEEVEAWLEKRANGEDAELPEWHE
;
A
#
# COMPACT_ATOMS: atom_id res chain seq x y z
N MET A 1 -5.31 -25.35 2.60
CA MET A 1 -4.16 -25.29 3.54
C MET A 1 -2.96 -24.76 2.77
N ALA A 2 -2.56 -23.51 2.96
CA ALA A 2 -1.35 -22.99 2.33
C ALA A 2 -0.12 -23.63 3.02
N GLY A 3 0.50 -24.61 2.37
CA GLY A 3 1.70 -25.26 2.88
C GLY A 3 2.91 -24.35 2.74
N LYS A 4 3.77 -24.33 3.76
CA LYS A 4 5.05 -23.59 3.72
C LYS A 4 5.98 -24.28 2.72
N SER A 5 6.14 -23.72 1.53
CA SER A 5 7.07 -24.20 0.50
C SER A 5 8.44 -23.53 0.66
N THR A 6 9.51 -24.28 0.39
CA THR A 6 10.85 -23.73 0.29
C THR A 6 11.05 -23.14 -1.09
N THR A 7 11.56 -21.91 -1.15
CA THR A 7 11.92 -21.23 -2.41
C THR A 7 13.39 -20.83 -2.30
N SER A 8 14.19 -21.19 -3.30
CA SER A 8 15.59 -20.79 -3.37
C SER A 8 15.70 -19.44 -4.08
N ILE A 9 16.37 -18.48 -3.46
CA ILE A 9 16.55 -17.13 -3.98
C ILE A 9 18.03 -16.92 -4.24
N LYS A 10 18.39 -16.51 -5.45
CA LYS A 10 19.76 -16.14 -5.79
C LYS A 10 20.02 -14.71 -5.32
N LEU A 11 21.07 -14.53 -4.53
CA LEU A 11 21.55 -13.23 -4.09
C LEU A 11 22.98 -13.06 -4.57
N GLU A 12 23.28 -11.90 -5.13
CA GLU A 12 24.65 -11.46 -5.39
C GLU A 12 25.43 -11.38 -4.07
N ASP A 13 26.74 -11.64 -4.13
CA ASP A 13 27.56 -11.81 -2.93
C ASP A 13 27.60 -10.54 -2.06
N ASP A 14 27.70 -9.35 -2.66
CA ASP A 14 27.64 -8.06 -1.93
C ASP A 14 26.36 -7.94 -1.09
N LEU A 15 25.21 -8.24 -1.69
CA LEU A 15 23.92 -8.14 -1.00
C LEU A 15 23.81 -9.19 0.12
N ARG A 16 24.34 -10.39 -0.10
CA ARG A 16 24.37 -11.45 0.91
C ARG A 16 25.21 -11.03 2.12
N ASP A 17 26.38 -10.44 1.90
CA ASP A 17 27.27 -9.99 2.97
C ASP A 17 26.67 -8.84 3.76
N ARG A 18 26.08 -7.85 3.08
CA ARG A 18 25.36 -6.74 3.72
C ARG A 18 24.17 -7.23 4.53
N LEU A 19 23.41 -8.19 4.02
CA LEU A 19 22.29 -8.80 4.73
C LEU A 19 22.76 -9.53 5.99
N ASN A 20 23.84 -10.32 5.91
CA ASN A 20 24.40 -11.02 7.06
C ASN A 20 24.89 -10.05 8.13
N HIS A 21 25.61 -8.99 7.75
CA HIS A 21 26.04 -7.95 8.68
C HIS A 21 24.85 -7.27 9.36
N LEU A 22 23.81 -6.94 8.60
CA LEU A 22 22.58 -6.35 9.14
C LEU A 22 21.85 -7.31 10.11
N ALA A 23 21.83 -8.61 9.77
CA ALA A 23 21.24 -9.66 10.61
C ALA A 23 21.96 -9.74 11.96
N THR A 24 23.30 -9.77 11.97
CA THR A 24 24.12 -9.74 13.17
C THR A 24 23.87 -8.49 14.01
N SER A 25 23.92 -7.30 13.39
CA SER A 25 23.67 -6.03 14.05
C SER A 25 22.29 -5.98 14.74
N ARG A 26 21.27 -6.57 14.11
CA ARG A 26 19.89 -6.58 14.63
C ARG A 26 19.55 -7.81 15.50
N GLN A 27 20.51 -8.72 15.74
CA GLN A 27 20.29 -9.98 16.45
C GLN A 27 19.14 -10.81 15.85
N ARG A 28 19.07 -10.87 14.52
CA ARG A 28 18.08 -11.63 13.76
C ARG A 28 18.78 -12.57 12.78
N SER A 29 18.07 -13.57 12.28
CA SER A 29 18.60 -14.40 11.19
C SER A 29 18.43 -13.72 9.84
N ALA A 30 19.37 -13.93 8.91
CA ALA A 30 19.26 -13.44 7.54
C ALA A 30 17.96 -13.93 6.87
N HIS A 31 17.55 -15.17 7.14
CA HIS A 31 16.28 -15.72 6.64
C HIS A 31 15.05 -14.96 7.15
N TRP A 32 15.05 -14.54 8.42
CA TRP A 32 13.96 -13.73 8.96
C TRP A 32 13.88 -12.37 8.27
N LEU A 33 15.02 -11.70 8.07
CA LEU A 33 15.07 -10.42 7.35
C LEU A 33 14.62 -10.55 5.89
N MET A 34 15.01 -11.60 5.18
CA MET A 34 14.54 -11.84 3.81
C MET A 34 13.02 -12.00 3.74
N ARG A 35 12.44 -12.79 4.65
CA ARG A 35 10.99 -12.97 4.70
C ARG A 35 10.26 -11.69 5.02
N GLN A 36 10.78 -10.89 5.95
CA GLN A 36 10.21 -9.60 6.28
C GLN A 36 10.26 -8.67 5.06
N ALA A 37 11.42 -8.54 4.41
CA ALA A 37 11.59 -7.67 3.26
C ALA A 37 10.65 -8.05 2.09
N ILE A 38 10.47 -9.35 1.83
CA ILE A 38 9.53 -9.83 0.82
C ILE A 38 8.08 -9.50 1.22
N GLY A 39 7.72 -9.71 2.49
CA GLY A 39 6.38 -9.37 3.00
C GLY A 39 6.07 -7.88 2.83
N GLU A 40 6.96 -7.00 3.30
CA GLU A 40 6.82 -5.55 3.16
C GLU A 40 6.74 -5.10 1.70
N PHE A 41 7.51 -5.73 0.82
CA PHE A 41 7.46 -5.48 -0.61
C PHE A 41 6.08 -5.85 -1.18
N VAL A 42 5.62 -7.08 -0.94
CA VAL A 42 4.33 -7.57 -1.45
C VAL A 42 3.19 -6.70 -0.95
N GLU A 43 3.14 -6.42 0.35
CA GLU A 43 2.09 -5.56 0.94
C GLU A 43 2.09 -4.15 0.33
N ARG A 44 3.26 -3.58 0.00
CA ARG A 44 3.33 -2.29 -0.68
C ARG A 44 2.80 -2.38 -2.11
N GLU A 45 3.19 -3.39 -2.86
CA GLU A 45 2.72 -3.57 -4.25
C GLU A 45 1.21 -3.86 -4.29
N GLU A 46 0.69 -4.68 -3.39
CA GLU A 46 -0.75 -4.95 -3.30
C GLU A 46 -1.56 -3.69 -2.95
N ARG A 47 -1.06 -2.84 -2.04
CA ARG A 47 -1.69 -1.55 -1.76
C ARG A 47 -1.70 -0.63 -2.98
N ARG A 48 -0.59 -0.61 -3.73
CA ARG A 48 -0.48 0.20 -4.94
C ARG A 48 -1.44 -0.28 -6.04
N GLU A 49 -1.51 -1.59 -6.25
CA GLU A 49 -2.42 -2.17 -7.25
C GLU A 49 -3.88 -1.98 -6.86
N ARG A 50 -4.23 -2.11 -5.57
CA ARG A 50 -5.58 -1.78 -5.10
C ARG A 50 -5.92 -0.32 -5.36
N PHE A 51 -5.02 0.62 -5.00
CA PHE A 51 -5.25 2.04 -5.23
C PHE A 51 -5.48 2.37 -6.72
N LYS A 52 -4.72 1.73 -7.63
CA LYS A 52 -4.95 1.89 -9.07
C LYS A 52 -6.31 1.38 -9.51
N ARG A 53 -6.69 0.17 -9.09
CA ARG A 53 -7.99 -0.42 -9.44
C ARG A 53 -9.14 0.41 -8.89
N ASP A 54 -9.03 0.90 -7.67
CA ASP A 54 -10.04 1.76 -7.05
C ASP A 54 -10.20 3.07 -7.87
N ALA A 55 -9.09 3.66 -8.35
CA ALA A 55 -9.13 4.84 -9.20
C ALA A 55 -9.70 4.57 -10.60
N GLU A 56 -9.38 3.43 -11.21
CA GLU A 56 -9.96 2.99 -12.49
C GLU A 56 -11.47 2.78 -12.36
N HIS A 57 -11.92 2.09 -11.30
CA HIS A 57 -13.34 1.90 -11.02
C HIS A 57 -14.05 3.24 -10.79
N ALA A 58 -13.49 4.13 -9.97
CA ALA A 58 -14.09 5.46 -9.75
C ALA A 58 -14.19 6.27 -11.05
N TRP A 59 -13.22 6.12 -11.95
CA TRP A 59 -13.26 6.75 -13.27
C TRP A 59 -14.37 6.17 -14.15
N GLU A 60 -14.52 4.85 -14.20
CA GLU A 60 -15.59 4.18 -14.94
C GLU A 60 -16.99 4.55 -14.39
N ASP A 61 -17.13 4.62 -13.07
CA ASP A 61 -18.37 5.04 -12.40
C ASP A 61 -18.71 6.50 -12.74
N TYR A 62 -17.74 7.41 -12.72
CA TYR A 62 -17.94 8.79 -13.14
C TYR A 62 -18.34 8.89 -14.62
N GLN A 63 -17.64 8.17 -15.50
CA GLN A 63 -17.97 8.17 -16.94
C GLN A 63 -19.37 7.64 -17.23
N SER A 64 -19.89 6.71 -16.42
CA SER A 64 -21.20 6.11 -16.61
C SER A 64 -22.34 6.88 -15.94
N THR A 65 -22.10 7.53 -14.79
CA THR A 65 -23.13 8.18 -13.98
C THR A 65 -23.10 9.71 -14.01
N GLY A 66 -21.95 10.32 -14.32
CA GLY A 66 -21.71 11.75 -14.16
C GLY A 66 -21.54 12.21 -12.70
N LEU A 67 -21.83 11.35 -11.72
CA LEU A 67 -21.80 11.71 -10.31
C LEU A 67 -20.38 11.94 -9.82
N HIS A 68 -20.14 13.10 -9.22
CA HIS A 68 -18.83 13.50 -8.72
C HIS A 68 -18.95 14.42 -7.50
N LEU A 69 -17.81 14.68 -6.87
CA LEU A 69 -17.60 15.81 -5.98
C LEU A 69 -16.57 16.72 -6.63
N THR A 70 -16.75 18.03 -6.49
CA THR A 70 -15.75 19.01 -6.91
C THR A 70 -14.53 18.96 -6.00
N GLY A 71 -13.39 19.43 -6.50
CA GLY A 71 -12.17 19.54 -5.68
C GLY A 71 -12.38 20.42 -4.44
N GLU A 72 -13.16 21.50 -4.56
CA GLU A 72 -13.45 22.43 -3.46
C GLU A 72 -14.28 21.77 -2.35
N GLU A 73 -15.27 20.93 -2.71
CA GLU A 73 -16.08 20.19 -1.73
C GLU A 73 -15.24 19.16 -0.96
N VAL A 74 -14.36 18.45 -1.67
CA VAL A 74 -13.45 17.47 -1.05
C VAL A 74 -12.44 18.17 -0.14
N GLU A 75 -11.87 19.30 -0.57
CA GLU A 75 -10.93 20.09 0.24
C GLU A 75 -11.59 20.61 1.52
N ALA A 76 -12.76 21.25 1.41
CA ALA A 76 -13.50 21.75 2.56
C ALA A 76 -13.90 20.62 3.53
N TRP A 77 -14.24 19.45 3.02
CA TRP A 77 -14.51 18.27 3.84
C TRP A 77 -13.25 17.76 4.56
N LEU A 78 -12.11 17.67 3.86
CA LEU A 78 -10.84 17.24 4.44
C LEU A 78 -10.35 18.20 5.54
N GLU A 79 -10.50 19.51 5.34
CA GLU A 79 -10.11 20.52 6.33
C GLU A 79 -10.90 20.37 7.64
N LYS A 80 -12.22 20.21 7.57
CA LYS A 80 -13.07 19.97 8.75
C LYS A 80 -12.61 18.74 9.53
N ARG A 81 -12.35 17.64 8.82
CA ARG A 81 -11.87 16.40 9.44
C ARG A 81 -10.47 16.55 10.05
N ALA A 82 -9.57 17.27 9.38
CA ALA A 82 -8.24 17.57 9.91
C ALA A 82 -8.29 18.40 11.20
N ASN A 83 -9.31 19.25 11.36
CA ASN A 83 -9.58 20.02 12.57
C ASN A 83 -10.27 19.19 13.69
N GLY A 84 -10.52 17.91 13.46
CA GLY A 84 -11.15 17.01 14.43
C GLY A 84 -12.68 17.10 14.46
N GLU A 85 -13.30 17.78 13.50
CA GLU A 85 -14.75 17.78 13.34
C GLU A 85 -15.22 16.46 12.72
N ASP A 86 -16.36 15.95 13.20
CA ASP A 86 -17.02 14.78 12.62
C ASP A 86 -17.86 15.22 11.41
N ALA A 87 -17.18 15.47 10.28
CA ALA A 87 -17.80 15.93 9.05
C ALA A 87 -18.19 14.76 8.14
N GLU A 88 -19.48 14.68 7.80
CA GLU A 88 -20.00 13.74 6.80
C GLU A 88 -19.53 14.12 5.39
N LEU A 89 -19.42 13.11 4.52
CA LEU A 89 -19.09 13.31 3.11
C LEU A 89 -20.20 14.11 2.42
N PRO A 90 -19.87 15.08 1.56
CA PRO A 90 -20.86 15.77 0.75
C PRO A 90 -21.60 14.79 -0.19
N GLU A 91 -22.85 15.11 -0.51
CA GLU A 91 -23.66 14.37 -1.49
C GLU A 91 -23.05 14.49 -2.89
N TRP A 92 -23.03 13.38 -3.64
CA TRP A 92 -22.51 13.36 -5.01
C TRP A 92 -23.51 14.03 -5.97
N HIS A 93 -23.01 14.75 -6.97
CA HIS A 93 -23.84 15.50 -7.93
C HIS A 93 -23.30 15.40 -9.36
N GLU A 94 -24.12 15.81 -10.34
CA GLU A 94 -23.79 15.77 -11.78
C GLU A 94 -23.13 17.05 -12.28
#